data_AF-A0A077TXP3-F1
#
_entry.id   AF-A0A077TXP3-F1
#
_cell.length_a   1.000
_cell.length_b   1.000
_cell.length_c   1.000
_cell.angle_alpha   90.00
_cell.angle_beta   90.00
_cell.angle_gamma   90.00
#
_symmetry.space_group_name_H-M   'P 1'
#
loop_
_entity.id
_entity.type
_entity.pdbx_description
1 polymer ?
#
loop_
_entity_poly.entity_id
_entity_poly.type
_entity_poly.pdbx_seq_one_letter_code
_entity_poly.pdbx_strand_id
1 'polypeptide(L)'
;MNKEVCEKFRSIWEKFPDELDSGNNYQFKEKNFLDSYCDRNKCESDFERIDGGCLYLFKQIFGSSEFFKSVANSNINIVDYILIWLSYMLNLKEQTGNDNNLQFFYKTTINNNRYKNSINGVTEYSNYKELIDKKTYFLDMDKNIISKFYEAFKLLCEMYVEFDDRTPYCSNCSKNANKFINKYKEMNQDSVITNNNYYKELLSTLSKDYDNFKNKYNNSNHFKSSPLPPIEKTENSAQQIIQSSEDTSSSSSVTNKLFTVLSIFGAIAFLLGISYK
;
A
#
# COMPACT_ATOMS: atom_id res chain seq x y z
N MET A 1 1.12 3.82 7.80
CA MET A 1 0.76 2.40 8.08
C MET A 1 -0.01 2.33 9.39
N ASN A 2 -0.90 1.34 9.54
CA ASN A 2 -1.60 1.08 10.80
C ASN A 2 -1.78 -0.42 11.05
N LYS A 3 -2.22 -0.78 12.26
CA LYS A 3 -2.41 -2.17 12.70
C LYS A 3 -3.47 -2.91 11.88
N GLU A 4 -4.64 -2.31 11.67
CA GLU A 4 -5.78 -2.94 10.99
C GLU A 4 -5.42 -3.35 9.56
N VAL A 5 -4.65 -2.53 8.84
CA VAL A 5 -4.16 -2.82 7.49
C VAL A 5 -3.19 -4.00 7.51
N CYS A 6 -2.20 -3.96 8.42
CA CYS A 6 -1.23 -5.05 8.55
C CYS A 6 -1.87 -6.37 8.99
N GLU A 7 -2.97 -6.34 9.75
CA GLU A 7 -3.74 -7.54 10.09
C GLU A 7 -4.38 -8.20 8.86
N LYS A 8 -4.78 -7.43 7.83
CA LYS A 8 -5.26 -7.97 6.55
C LYS A 8 -4.14 -8.70 5.82
N PHE A 9 -2.93 -8.12 5.79
CA PHE A 9 -1.76 -8.78 5.21
C PHE A 9 -1.36 -10.04 6.00
N ARG A 10 -1.34 -9.99 7.34
CA ARG A 10 -1.10 -11.18 8.17
C ARG A 10 -2.10 -12.29 7.86
N SER A 11 -3.38 -11.94 7.73
CA SER A 11 -4.44 -12.91 7.41
C SER A 11 -4.19 -13.62 6.07
N ILE A 12 -3.63 -12.91 5.08
CA ILE A 12 -3.17 -13.53 3.83
C ILE A 12 -2.00 -14.46 4.11
N TRP A 13 -0.91 -14.00 4.74
CA TRP A 13 0.29 -14.84 4.96
C TRP A 13 -0.02 -16.14 5.70
N GLU A 14 -1.01 -16.13 6.60
CA GLU A 14 -1.46 -17.33 7.29
C GLU A 14 -2.11 -18.38 6.37
N LYS A 15 -2.74 -17.98 5.27
CA LYS A 15 -3.45 -18.87 4.33
C LYS A 15 -2.72 -19.08 3.02
N PHE A 16 -1.99 -18.07 2.59
CA PHE A 16 -1.16 -18.03 1.40
C PHE A 16 0.21 -17.44 1.78
N PRO A 17 1.11 -18.27 2.34
CA PRO A 17 2.46 -17.86 2.67
C PRO A 17 3.20 -17.28 1.47
N ASP A 18 4.09 -16.36 1.76
CA ASP A 18 4.91 -15.62 0.81
C ASP A 18 6.26 -16.30 0.53
N GLU A 19 6.30 -17.62 0.68
CA GLU A 19 7.47 -18.45 0.43
C GLU A 19 7.03 -19.73 -0.31
N LEU A 20 7.87 -20.19 -1.24
CA LEU A 20 7.65 -21.44 -1.94
C LEU A 20 8.09 -22.63 -1.09
N ASP A 21 7.47 -23.78 -1.29
CA ASP A 21 7.91 -25.03 -0.67
C ASP A 21 9.22 -25.56 -1.31
N SER A 22 9.75 -26.65 -0.76
CA SER A 22 10.96 -27.30 -1.29
C SER A 22 10.83 -27.81 -2.73
N GLY A 23 9.60 -27.95 -3.23
CA GLY A 23 9.27 -28.30 -4.60
C GLY A 23 9.06 -27.09 -5.52
N ASN A 24 9.37 -25.88 -5.05
CA ASN A 24 9.17 -24.63 -5.79
C ASN A 24 7.68 -24.34 -6.12
N ASN A 25 6.78 -24.74 -5.22
CA ASN A 25 5.34 -24.52 -5.36
C ASN A 25 4.82 -23.53 -4.33
N TYR A 26 3.79 -22.78 -4.74
CA TYR A 26 3.07 -21.93 -3.82
C TYR A 26 2.30 -22.77 -2.81
N GLN A 27 2.38 -22.35 -1.55
CA GLN A 27 1.62 -22.96 -0.47
C GLN A 27 0.28 -22.24 -0.35
N PHE A 28 -0.83 -22.95 -0.55
CA PHE A 28 -2.16 -22.37 -0.38
C PHE A 28 -3.02 -23.31 0.46
N LYS A 29 -3.42 -22.86 1.65
CA LYS A 29 -4.25 -23.66 2.56
C LYS A 29 -5.65 -23.76 1.99
N GLU A 30 -6.10 -24.97 1.64
CA GLU A 30 -7.42 -25.18 1.05
C GLU A 30 -8.58 -24.71 1.95
N LYS A 31 -9.72 -24.41 1.32
CA LYS A 31 -10.99 -24.08 1.98
C LYS A 31 -10.85 -22.91 2.96
N ASN A 32 -10.33 -21.79 2.45
CA ASN A 32 -10.07 -20.60 3.25
C ASN A 32 -10.87 -19.39 2.72
N PHE A 33 -10.83 -18.27 3.45
CA PHE A 33 -11.64 -17.10 3.12
C PHE A 33 -11.30 -16.50 1.74
N LEU A 34 -10.08 -16.68 1.24
CA LEU A 34 -9.62 -16.21 -0.06
C LEU A 34 -10.37 -16.87 -1.22
N ASP A 35 -10.93 -18.08 -1.03
CA ASP A 35 -11.71 -18.77 -2.05
C ASP A 35 -12.90 -17.91 -2.52
N SER A 36 -13.54 -17.16 -1.61
CA SER A 36 -14.65 -16.24 -1.93
C SER A 36 -14.25 -15.00 -2.74
N TYR A 37 -12.94 -14.78 -2.91
CA TYR A 37 -12.39 -13.69 -3.69
C TYR A 37 -11.91 -14.14 -5.05
N CYS A 38 -11.85 -15.43 -5.35
CA CYS A 38 -11.50 -15.95 -6.68
C CYS A 38 -12.71 -16.02 -7.61
N ASP A 39 -12.48 -16.08 -8.92
CA ASP A 39 -13.56 -16.29 -9.87
C ASP A 39 -14.26 -17.63 -9.60
N ARG A 40 -15.59 -17.67 -9.74
CA ARG A 40 -16.44 -18.85 -9.41
C ARG A 40 -16.21 -19.45 -8.01
N ASN A 41 -15.65 -18.67 -7.09
CA ASN A 41 -15.29 -19.08 -5.73
C ASN A 41 -14.29 -20.26 -5.67
N LYS A 42 -13.40 -20.41 -6.67
CA LYS A 42 -12.35 -21.42 -6.66
C LYS A 42 -11.03 -20.81 -7.15
N CYS A 43 -9.98 -20.93 -6.34
CA CYS A 43 -8.62 -20.50 -6.70
C CYS A 43 -7.83 -21.71 -7.21
N GLU A 44 -8.11 -22.16 -8.43
CA GLU A 44 -7.59 -23.42 -8.97
C GLU A 44 -6.11 -23.29 -9.37
N SER A 45 -5.73 -22.14 -9.93
CA SER A 45 -4.34 -21.84 -10.30
C SER A 45 -3.62 -20.91 -9.31
N ASP A 46 -2.30 -20.93 -9.30
CA ASP A 46 -1.46 -20.00 -8.53
C ASP A 46 -1.78 -18.54 -8.88
N PHE A 47 -2.03 -18.28 -10.16
CA PHE A 47 -2.41 -16.96 -10.64
C PHE A 47 -3.76 -16.49 -10.06
N GLU A 48 -4.76 -17.37 -10.03
CA GLU A 48 -6.06 -17.08 -9.41
C GLU A 48 -5.95 -16.89 -7.89
N ARG A 49 -5.08 -17.64 -7.20
CA ARG A 49 -4.82 -17.47 -5.77
C ARG A 49 -4.23 -16.09 -5.47
N ILE A 50 -3.28 -15.64 -6.29
CA ILE A 50 -2.68 -14.30 -6.18
C ILE A 50 -3.73 -13.22 -6.47
N ASP A 51 -4.54 -13.38 -7.50
CA ASP A 51 -5.65 -12.47 -7.80
C ASP A 51 -6.68 -12.41 -6.64
N GLY A 52 -7.06 -13.56 -6.08
CA GLY A 52 -7.95 -13.63 -4.92
C GLY A 52 -7.40 -12.88 -3.72
N GLY A 53 -6.11 -13.05 -3.41
CA GLY A 53 -5.43 -12.27 -2.36
C GLY A 53 -5.39 -10.77 -2.62
N CYS A 54 -5.08 -10.37 -3.86
CA CYS A 54 -5.07 -8.97 -4.27
C CYS A 54 -6.46 -8.33 -4.12
N LEU A 55 -7.50 -8.99 -4.64
CA LEU A 55 -8.87 -8.49 -4.55
C LEU A 55 -9.38 -8.48 -3.11
N TYR A 56 -8.98 -9.45 -2.28
CA TYR A 56 -9.26 -9.42 -0.84
C TYR A 56 -8.73 -8.15 -0.20
N LEU A 57 -7.45 -7.80 -0.43
CA LEU A 57 -6.87 -6.59 0.14
C LEU A 57 -7.64 -5.35 -0.30
N PHE A 58 -7.91 -5.21 -1.60
CA PHE A 58 -8.67 -4.07 -2.10
C PHE A 58 -10.08 -3.99 -1.50
N LYS A 59 -10.82 -5.09 -1.45
CA LYS A 59 -12.17 -5.11 -0.88
C LYS A 59 -12.18 -4.86 0.63
N GLN A 60 -11.24 -5.42 1.37
CA GLN A 60 -11.20 -5.24 2.82
C GLN A 60 -10.75 -3.84 3.22
N ILE A 61 -9.89 -3.21 2.42
CA ILE A 61 -9.32 -1.90 2.74
C ILE A 61 -10.17 -0.77 2.17
N PHE A 62 -10.64 -0.92 0.93
CA PHE A 62 -11.32 0.13 0.19
C PHE A 62 -12.81 -0.17 -0.05
N GLY A 63 -13.29 -1.37 0.28
CA GLY A 63 -14.68 -1.78 0.02
C GLY A 63 -15.72 -1.26 1.03
N SER A 64 -15.29 -0.59 2.11
CA SER A 64 -16.20 0.13 3.00
C SER A 64 -15.81 1.60 3.09
N SER A 65 -16.79 2.50 3.02
CA SER A 65 -16.56 3.95 3.06
C SER A 65 -15.94 4.42 4.37
N GLU A 66 -16.25 3.75 5.48
CA GLU A 66 -15.74 4.10 6.81
C GLU A 66 -14.26 3.76 6.96
N PHE A 67 -13.88 2.52 6.66
CA PHE A 67 -12.48 2.12 6.74
C PHE A 67 -11.63 2.84 5.69
N PHE A 68 -12.19 3.05 4.50
CA PHE A 68 -11.54 3.89 3.49
C PHE A 68 -11.28 5.31 4.01
N LYS A 69 -12.26 5.99 4.61
CA LYS A 69 -12.06 7.33 5.17
C LYS A 69 -10.99 7.35 6.26
N SER A 70 -10.99 6.34 7.14
CA SER A 70 -9.95 6.20 8.17
C SER A 70 -8.55 6.09 7.55
N VAL A 71 -8.41 5.21 6.55
CA VAL A 71 -7.18 5.02 5.78
C VAL A 71 -6.77 6.29 5.03
N ALA A 72 -7.68 6.92 4.30
CA ALA A 72 -7.42 8.10 3.48
C ALA A 72 -7.00 9.29 4.35
N ASN A 73 -7.70 9.51 5.47
CA ASN A 73 -7.36 10.58 6.42
C ASN A 73 -5.97 10.37 7.06
N SER A 74 -5.51 9.12 7.14
CA SER A 74 -4.17 8.81 7.66
C SER A 74 -3.04 8.96 6.63
N ASN A 75 -3.34 9.42 5.40
CA ASN A 75 -2.37 9.61 4.30
C ASN A 75 -1.48 8.38 4.03
N ILE A 76 -2.00 7.18 4.27
CA ILE A 76 -1.22 5.96 4.06
C ILE A 76 -1.30 5.59 2.58
N ASN A 77 -0.14 5.41 1.95
CA ASN A 77 0.00 4.89 0.58
C ASN A 77 -0.33 3.38 0.50
N ILE A 78 -1.54 2.98 0.90
CA ILE A 78 -1.91 1.56 1.01
C ILE A 78 -1.91 0.85 -0.33
N VAL A 79 -2.27 1.56 -1.41
CA VAL A 79 -2.19 1.01 -2.77
C VAL A 79 -0.77 0.56 -3.08
N ASP A 80 0.25 1.32 -2.66
CA ASP A 80 1.65 0.93 -2.86
C ASP A 80 1.96 -0.37 -2.11
N TYR A 81 1.49 -0.55 -0.87
CA TYR A 81 1.71 -1.79 -0.11
C TYR A 81 1.00 -3.00 -0.69
N ILE A 82 -0.23 -2.84 -1.20
CA ILE A 82 -0.94 -3.92 -1.91
C ILE A 82 -0.17 -4.31 -3.17
N LEU A 83 0.31 -3.33 -3.93
CA LEU A 83 1.09 -3.58 -5.15
C LEU A 83 2.47 -4.16 -4.85
N ILE A 84 3.14 -3.77 -3.76
CA ILE A 84 4.38 -4.41 -3.31
C ILE A 84 4.13 -5.90 -3.03
N TRP A 85 3.10 -6.25 -2.25
CA TRP A 85 2.76 -7.65 -1.97
C TRP A 85 2.41 -8.41 -3.25
N LEU A 86 1.55 -7.85 -4.11
CA LEU A 86 1.16 -8.47 -5.38
C LEU A 86 2.37 -8.76 -6.25
N SER A 87 3.23 -7.75 -6.43
CA SER A 87 4.41 -7.84 -7.29
C SER A 87 5.43 -8.84 -6.73
N TYR A 88 5.61 -8.86 -5.41
CA TYR A 88 6.48 -9.84 -4.76
C TYR A 88 5.97 -11.26 -4.97
N MET A 89 4.67 -11.50 -4.67
CA MET A 89 4.06 -12.81 -4.82
C MET A 89 4.15 -13.31 -6.26
N LEU A 90 3.88 -12.44 -7.25
CA LEU A 90 4.03 -12.79 -8.67
C LEU A 90 5.46 -13.14 -9.03
N ASN A 91 6.46 -12.47 -8.45
CA ASN A 91 7.88 -12.65 -8.79
C ASN A 91 8.55 -13.82 -8.06
N LEU A 92 7.86 -14.52 -7.15
CA LEU A 92 8.38 -15.74 -6.54
C LEU A 92 8.62 -16.85 -7.57
N LYS A 93 7.82 -16.91 -8.64
CA LYS A 93 8.03 -17.79 -9.79
C LYS A 93 8.16 -16.96 -11.07
N GLU A 94 9.13 -17.30 -11.92
CA GLU A 94 9.24 -16.65 -13.23
C GLU A 94 8.07 -17.05 -14.12
N GLN A 95 7.44 -16.08 -14.80
CA GLN A 95 6.48 -16.38 -15.86
C GLN A 95 7.23 -16.77 -17.14
N THR A 96 6.53 -17.52 -17.98
CA THR A 96 7.01 -17.82 -19.34
C THR A 96 6.57 -16.70 -20.28
N GLY A 97 7.49 -16.14 -21.07
CA GLY A 97 7.21 -15.08 -22.05
C GLY A 97 8.12 -13.86 -21.94
N ASN A 98 7.77 -12.80 -22.67
CA ASN A 98 8.56 -11.56 -22.75
C ASN A 98 8.07 -10.45 -21.80
N ASP A 99 6.81 -10.51 -21.36
CA ASP A 99 6.24 -9.56 -20.41
C ASP A 99 6.74 -9.88 -18.99
N ASN A 100 6.96 -8.85 -18.18
CA ASN A 100 7.16 -9.09 -16.75
C ASN A 100 5.84 -9.55 -16.09
N ASN A 101 5.95 -10.28 -14.98
CA ASN A 101 4.81 -10.95 -14.35
C ASN A 101 3.68 -9.98 -13.96
N LEU A 102 4.03 -8.76 -13.52
CA LEU A 102 3.05 -7.76 -13.09
C LEU A 102 2.35 -7.08 -14.29
N GLN A 103 3.07 -6.77 -15.36
CA GLN A 103 2.48 -6.28 -16.61
C GLN A 103 1.49 -7.29 -17.18
N PHE A 104 1.89 -8.57 -17.22
CA PHE A 104 0.99 -9.64 -17.64
C PHE A 104 -0.27 -9.67 -16.78
N PHE A 105 -0.11 -9.72 -15.45
CA PHE A 105 -1.22 -9.71 -14.50
C PHE A 105 -2.14 -8.49 -14.70
N TYR A 106 -1.56 -7.30 -14.86
CA TYR A 106 -2.32 -6.07 -15.07
C TYR A 106 -3.15 -6.14 -16.36
N LYS A 107 -2.55 -6.55 -17.48
CA LYS A 107 -3.24 -6.65 -18.78
C LYS A 107 -4.38 -7.68 -18.75
N THR A 108 -4.15 -8.84 -18.15
CA THR A 108 -5.11 -9.96 -18.19
C THR A 108 -6.17 -9.92 -17.10
N THR A 109 -5.85 -9.36 -15.93
CA THR A 109 -6.67 -9.53 -14.71
C THR A 109 -7.33 -8.23 -14.27
N ILE A 110 -6.58 -7.13 -14.21
CA ILE A 110 -7.09 -5.86 -13.66
C ILE A 110 -8.19 -5.25 -14.55
N ASN A 111 -8.26 -5.64 -15.83
CA ASN A 111 -9.23 -5.12 -16.77
C ASN A 111 -10.64 -5.76 -16.69
N ASN A 112 -10.96 -6.50 -15.61
CA ASN A 112 -12.26 -7.19 -15.44
C ASN A 112 -13.23 -6.46 -14.49
N ASN A 113 -14.48 -6.94 -14.42
CA ASN A 113 -15.53 -6.33 -13.60
C ASN A 113 -15.25 -6.36 -12.08
N ARG A 114 -14.46 -7.33 -11.59
CA ARG A 114 -14.13 -7.42 -10.16
C ARG A 114 -13.28 -6.24 -9.69
N TYR A 115 -12.51 -5.61 -10.59
CA TYR A 115 -11.71 -4.41 -10.32
C TYR A 115 -12.35 -3.10 -10.82
N LYS A 116 -13.25 -3.19 -11.82
CA LYS A 116 -13.91 -2.02 -12.44
C LYS A 116 -15.27 -1.65 -11.85
N ASN A 117 -15.91 -2.55 -11.11
CA ASN A 117 -17.20 -2.25 -10.50
C ASN A 117 -17.08 -1.09 -9.51
N SER A 118 -18.15 -0.29 -9.44
CA SER A 118 -18.20 0.87 -8.56
C SER A 118 -18.07 0.47 -7.09
N ILE A 119 -17.30 1.24 -6.33
CA ILE A 119 -17.16 1.04 -4.89
C ILE A 119 -18.22 1.86 -4.18
N ASN A 120 -19.13 1.18 -3.49
CA ASN A 120 -20.26 1.83 -2.85
C ASN A 120 -19.80 2.77 -1.72
N GLY A 121 -20.31 4.00 -1.73
CA GLY A 121 -20.06 4.97 -0.66
C GLY A 121 -18.71 5.68 -0.72
N VAL A 122 -17.95 5.54 -1.81
CA VAL A 122 -16.70 6.26 -2.06
C VAL A 122 -16.85 7.13 -3.30
N THR A 123 -16.44 8.39 -3.22
CA THR A 123 -16.60 9.39 -4.30
C THR A 123 -15.27 9.79 -4.95
N GLU A 124 -14.16 9.53 -4.27
CA GLU A 124 -12.81 9.96 -4.60
C GLU A 124 -12.17 9.13 -5.73
N TYR A 125 -12.69 7.94 -5.96
CA TYR A 125 -12.38 7.06 -7.09
C TYR A 125 -13.62 6.23 -7.42
N SER A 126 -13.76 5.85 -8.68
CA SER A 126 -14.91 5.06 -9.11
C SER A 126 -14.72 3.57 -8.80
N ASN A 127 -13.50 3.03 -8.89
CA ASN A 127 -13.23 1.60 -8.76
C ASN A 127 -11.76 1.29 -8.38
N TYR A 128 -11.44 0.02 -8.12
CA TYR A 128 -10.08 -0.39 -7.70
C TYR A 128 -9.06 -0.24 -8.82
N LYS A 129 -9.46 -0.41 -10.09
CA LYS A 129 -8.57 -0.20 -11.23
C LYS A 129 -8.04 1.25 -11.27
N GLU A 130 -8.86 2.25 -11.00
CA GLU A 130 -8.41 3.65 -10.96
C GLU A 130 -7.32 3.90 -9.90
N LEU A 131 -7.37 3.19 -8.77
CA LEU A 131 -6.32 3.26 -7.75
C LEU A 131 -5.00 2.68 -8.28
N ILE A 132 -5.07 1.53 -8.97
CA ILE A 132 -3.91 0.85 -9.55
C ILE A 132 -3.31 1.68 -10.70
N ASP A 133 -4.15 2.29 -11.54
CA ASP A 133 -3.74 3.10 -12.69
C ASP A 133 -2.91 4.34 -12.29
N LYS A 134 -3.06 4.81 -11.05
CA LYS A 134 -2.23 5.91 -10.50
C LYS A 134 -0.83 5.45 -10.09
N LYS A 135 -0.58 4.15 -10.03
CA LYS A 135 0.65 3.53 -9.51
C LYS A 135 1.32 2.62 -10.55
N THR A 136 1.19 2.96 -11.83
CA THR A 136 1.74 2.20 -12.96
C THR A 136 3.26 2.04 -12.95
N TYR A 137 3.99 2.86 -12.19
CA TYR A 137 5.45 2.70 -12.03
C TYR A 137 5.84 1.33 -11.43
N PHE A 138 4.93 0.65 -10.72
CA PHE A 138 5.16 -0.73 -10.27
C PHE A 138 5.28 -1.72 -11.42
N LEU A 139 4.60 -1.47 -12.55
CA LEU A 139 4.59 -2.37 -13.71
C LEU A 139 5.99 -2.64 -14.24
N ASP A 140 6.91 -1.69 -14.13
CA ASP A 140 8.28 -1.81 -14.65
C ASP A 140 9.32 -1.95 -13.54
N MET A 141 8.89 -2.13 -12.29
CA MET A 141 9.80 -2.23 -11.15
C MET A 141 10.57 -3.56 -11.18
N ASP A 142 11.89 -3.48 -11.02
CA ASP A 142 12.75 -4.67 -10.98
C ASP A 142 12.41 -5.59 -9.80
N LYS A 143 12.42 -6.90 -10.03
CA LYS A 143 12.05 -7.90 -9.02
C LYS A 143 12.90 -7.84 -7.74
N ASN A 144 14.18 -7.48 -7.85
CA ASN A 144 15.06 -7.37 -6.68
C ASN A 144 14.73 -6.11 -5.88
N ILE A 145 14.37 -5.02 -6.56
CA ILE A 145 13.89 -3.80 -5.90
C ILE A 145 12.57 -4.07 -5.18
N ILE A 146 11.62 -4.76 -5.83
CA ILE A 146 10.36 -5.21 -5.20
C ILE A 146 10.64 -6.04 -3.95
N SER A 147 11.55 -7.02 -4.02
CA SER A 147 11.92 -7.85 -2.87
C SER A 147 12.42 -7.01 -1.70
N LYS A 148 13.29 -6.03 -1.95
CA LYS A 148 13.79 -5.14 -0.89
C LYS A 148 12.67 -4.37 -0.20
N PHE A 149 11.76 -3.77 -0.98
CA PHE A 149 10.60 -3.06 -0.45
C PHE A 149 9.65 -3.98 0.31
N TYR A 150 9.39 -5.17 -0.21
CA TYR A 150 8.51 -6.15 0.41
C TYR A 150 9.03 -6.62 1.77
N GLU A 151 10.31 -6.95 1.88
CA GLU A 151 10.92 -7.37 3.15
C GLU A 151 10.83 -6.26 4.21
N ALA A 152 11.13 -5.01 3.85
CA ALA A 152 11.01 -3.88 4.76
C ALA A 152 9.54 -3.64 5.19
N PHE A 153 8.62 -3.70 4.24
CA PHE A 153 7.17 -3.60 4.50
C PHE A 153 6.67 -4.71 5.43
N LYS A 154 7.06 -5.98 5.19
CA LYS A 154 6.65 -7.12 6.01
C LYS A 154 7.13 -6.97 7.45
N LEU A 155 8.41 -6.61 7.66
CA LEU A 155 8.96 -6.34 8.99
C LEU A 155 8.18 -5.24 9.73
N LEU A 156 7.85 -4.16 9.02
CA LEU A 156 7.04 -3.08 9.57
C LEU A 156 5.65 -3.58 9.99
N CYS A 157 4.99 -4.36 9.14
CA CYS A 157 3.67 -4.89 9.45
C CYS A 157 3.65 -5.89 10.61
N GLU A 158 4.65 -6.77 10.71
CA GLU A 158 4.81 -7.67 11.85
C GLU A 158 4.89 -6.87 13.17
N MET A 159 5.62 -5.75 13.19
CA MET A 159 5.69 -4.87 14.36
C MET A 159 4.33 -4.24 14.69
N TYR A 160 3.62 -3.69 13.71
CA TYR A 160 2.28 -3.10 13.92
C TYR A 160 1.26 -4.10 14.46
N VAL A 161 1.34 -5.33 13.97
CA VAL A 161 0.41 -6.41 14.32
C VAL A 161 0.67 -6.94 15.73
N GLU A 162 1.94 -7.17 16.07
CA GLU A 162 2.33 -7.67 17.39
C GLU A 162 2.15 -6.61 18.48
N PHE A 163 2.29 -5.34 18.12
CA PHE A 163 2.09 -4.23 19.05
C PHE A 163 0.62 -4.12 19.49
N ASP A 164 0.39 -4.30 20.79
CA ASP A 164 -0.87 -4.01 21.47
C ASP A 164 -0.60 -2.96 22.54
N ASP A 165 -1.29 -1.82 22.46
CA ASP A 165 -1.12 -0.71 23.40
C ASP A 165 -1.69 -1.02 24.80
N ARG A 166 -2.39 -2.15 24.94
CA ARG A 166 -2.91 -2.66 26.22
C ARG A 166 -1.99 -3.66 26.89
N THR A 167 -1.02 -4.22 26.16
CA THR A 167 -0.07 -5.17 26.73
C THR A 167 1.29 -4.50 26.95
N PRO A 168 2.03 -4.91 27.99
CA PRO A 168 3.33 -4.32 28.28
C PRO A 168 4.46 -4.89 27.40
N TYR A 169 4.15 -5.75 26.43
CA TYR A 169 5.14 -6.57 25.74
C TYR A 169 4.81 -6.79 24.26
N CYS A 170 5.85 -6.64 23.44
CA CYS A 170 5.92 -6.96 22.03
C CYS A 170 7.29 -7.62 21.85
N SER A 171 7.31 -8.94 21.78
CA SER A 171 8.53 -9.73 21.84
C SER A 171 9.45 -9.45 20.66
N ASN A 172 8.90 -9.26 19.46
CA ASN A 172 9.71 -9.10 18.26
C ASN A 172 9.81 -7.65 17.77
N CYS A 173 9.16 -6.67 18.41
CA CYS A 173 9.22 -5.27 17.97
C CYS A 173 10.67 -4.76 17.87
N SER A 174 11.50 -4.94 18.91
CA SER A 174 12.90 -4.50 18.89
C SER A 174 13.74 -5.26 17.86
N LYS A 175 13.53 -6.58 17.73
CA LYS A 175 14.23 -7.41 16.75
C LYS A 175 13.89 -6.99 15.31
N ASN A 176 12.61 -6.80 15.02
CA ASN A 176 12.13 -6.39 13.71
C ASN A 176 12.48 -4.93 13.39
N ALA A 177 12.49 -4.04 14.38
CA ALA A 177 12.95 -2.66 14.23
C ALA A 177 14.43 -2.61 13.79
N ASN A 178 15.30 -3.38 14.43
CA ASN A 178 16.71 -3.46 14.03
C ASN A 178 16.88 -3.99 12.61
N LYS A 179 16.15 -5.07 12.25
CA LYS A 179 16.15 -5.58 10.88
C LYS A 179 15.65 -4.55 9.87
N PHE A 180 14.57 -3.84 10.20
CA PHE A 180 13.99 -2.81 9.36
C PHE A 180 14.99 -1.68 9.11
N ILE A 181 15.68 -1.18 10.14
CA ILE A 181 16.68 -0.10 9.99
C ILE A 181 17.83 -0.54 9.11
N ASN A 182 18.35 -1.77 9.30
CA ASN A 182 19.41 -2.29 8.46
C ASN A 182 18.97 -2.37 7.00
N LYS A 183 17.77 -2.91 6.74
CA LYS A 183 17.21 -2.98 5.38
C LYS A 183 17.00 -1.60 4.78
N TYR A 184 16.46 -0.66 5.57
CA TYR A 184 16.28 0.73 5.15
C TYR A 184 17.61 1.39 4.79
N LYS A 185 18.65 1.19 5.60
CA LYS A 185 20.00 1.72 5.37
C LYS A 185 20.60 1.21 4.06
N GLU A 186 20.49 -0.10 3.80
CA GLU A 186 20.90 -0.70 2.52
C GLU A 186 20.15 -0.07 1.34
N MET A 187 18.82 0.06 1.45
CA MET A 187 18.00 0.66 0.39
C MET A 187 18.29 2.15 0.16
N ASN A 188 18.60 2.89 1.22
CA ASN A 188 18.94 4.31 1.15
C ASN A 188 20.37 4.55 0.61
N GLN A 189 21.19 3.51 0.46
CA GLN A 189 22.50 3.56 -0.19
C GLN A 189 22.47 3.00 -1.62
N ASP A 190 21.35 2.40 -2.02
CA ASP A 190 21.17 1.87 -3.37
C ASP A 190 20.88 3.01 -4.36
N SER A 191 21.78 3.20 -5.33
CA SER A 191 21.65 4.26 -6.33
C SER A 191 20.46 4.06 -7.27
N VAL A 192 20.01 2.83 -7.50
CA VAL A 192 18.81 2.55 -8.31
C VAL A 192 17.56 3.07 -7.59
N ILE A 193 17.51 2.90 -6.27
CA ILE A 193 16.40 3.39 -5.43
C ILE A 193 16.48 4.90 -5.27
N THR A 194 17.65 5.43 -4.91
CA THR A 194 17.80 6.85 -4.57
C THR A 194 17.80 7.78 -5.80
N ASN A 195 18.13 7.29 -7.00
CA ASN A 195 18.03 8.10 -8.22
C ASN A 195 16.64 8.07 -8.87
N ASN A 196 15.76 7.15 -8.46
CA ASN A 196 14.39 7.07 -8.98
C ASN A 196 13.41 7.82 -8.06
N ASN A 197 12.65 8.76 -8.61
CA ASN A 197 11.74 9.59 -7.80
C ASN A 197 10.60 8.79 -7.14
N TYR A 198 10.01 7.84 -7.86
CA TYR A 198 8.95 6.99 -7.30
C TYR A 198 9.49 6.08 -6.19
N TYR A 199 10.69 5.52 -6.37
CA TYR A 199 11.28 4.64 -5.37
C TYR A 199 11.71 5.41 -4.12
N LYS A 200 12.23 6.65 -4.28
CA LYS A 200 12.47 7.56 -3.15
C LYS A 200 11.21 7.87 -2.37
N GLU A 201 10.10 8.15 -3.06
CA GLU A 201 8.82 8.43 -2.40
C GLU A 201 8.30 7.21 -1.62
N LEU A 202 8.41 6.02 -2.20
CA LEU A 202 8.05 4.76 -1.54
C LEU A 202 8.94 4.49 -0.31
N LEU A 203 10.25 4.72 -0.44
CA LEU A 203 11.20 4.59 0.67
C LEU A 203 10.90 5.59 1.79
N SER A 204 10.60 6.84 1.43
CA SER A 204 10.19 7.88 2.38
C SER A 204 8.89 7.53 3.09
N THR A 205 7.93 6.93 2.39
CA THR A 205 6.68 6.42 2.97
C THR A 205 6.97 5.36 4.04
N LEU A 206 7.78 4.35 3.73
CA LEU A 206 8.20 3.32 4.71
C LEU A 206 8.89 3.95 5.93
N SER A 207 9.74 4.94 5.69
CA SER A 207 10.46 5.68 6.72
C SER A 207 9.51 6.41 7.68
N LYS A 208 8.57 7.19 7.12
CA LYS A 208 7.54 7.91 7.88
C LYS A 208 6.68 6.94 8.68
N ASP A 209 6.31 5.81 8.08
CA ASP A 209 5.49 4.80 8.74
C ASP A 209 6.21 4.06 9.87
N TYR A 210 7.51 3.86 9.76
CA TYR A 210 8.35 3.38 10.88
C TYR A 210 8.49 4.42 11.98
N ASP A 211 8.75 5.69 11.64
CA ASP A 211 8.86 6.75 12.63
C ASP A 211 7.54 6.94 13.40
N ASN A 212 6.40 6.84 12.71
CA ASN A 212 5.07 6.83 13.33
C ASN A 212 4.90 5.64 14.28
N PHE A 213 5.30 4.43 13.86
CA PHE A 213 5.26 3.24 14.72
C PHE A 213 6.12 3.42 15.97
N LYS A 214 7.38 3.83 15.79
CA LYS A 214 8.34 4.10 16.86
C LYS A 214 7.79 5.11 17.86
N ASN A 215 7.21 6.20 17.37
CA ASN A 215 6.61 7.22 18.22
C ASN A 215 5.42 6.65 19.02
N LYS A 216 4.55 5.86 18.39
CA LYS A 216 3.44 5.18 19.10
C LYS A 216 3.96 4.21 20.17
N TYR A 217 4.95 3.41 19.83
CA TYR A 217 5.57 2.44 20.73
C TYR A 217 6.23 3.13 21.94
N ASN A 218 7.06 4.15 21.70
CA ASN A 218 7.82 4.83 22.75
C ASN A 218 6.93 5.66 23.70
N ASN A 219 5.79 6.16 23.21
CA ASN A 219 4.85 6.96 24.00
C ASN A 219 3.72 6.12 24.64
N SER A 220 3.75 4.80 24.51
CA SER A 220 2.73 3.95 25.12
C SER A 220 2.95 3.87 26.63
N ASN A 221 1.98 4.39 27.40
CA ASN A 221 1.99 4.42 28.87
C ASN A 221 2.11 3.04 29.52
N HIS A 222 1.77 1.98 28.79
CA HIS A 222 1.77 0.61 29.28
C HIS A 222 3.08 -0.13 28.97
N PHE A 223 3.96 0.45 28.17
CA PHE A 223 5.14 -0.22 27.66
C PHE A 223 6.39 0.16 28.45
N LYS A 224 7.08 -0.84 29.01
CA LYS A 224 8.28 -0.65 29.84
C LYS A 224 9.59 -1.03 29.13
N SER A 225 9.55 -1.29 27.83
CA SER A 225 10.74 -1.66 27.07
C SER A 225 11.57 -0.45 26.66
N SER A 226 12.84 -0.71 26.34
CA SER A 226 13.73 0.29 25.77
C SER A 226 13.15 0.90 24.49
N PRO A 227 13.41 2.20 24.24
CA PRO A 227 12.93 2.87 23.05
C PRO A 227 13.47 2.20 21.79
N LEU A 228 12.66 2.18 20.72
CA LEU A 228 13.11 1.61 19.45
C LEU A 228 14.17 2.51 18.78
N PRO A 229 15.15 1.91 18.09
CA PRO A 229 16.22 2.66 17.44
C PRO A 229 15.67 3.62 16.37
N PRO A 230 16.26 4.82 16.20
CA PRO A 230 15.89 5.72 15.12
C PRO A 230 16.53 5.31 13.79
N ILE A 231 15.93 5.72 12.68
CA ILE A 231 16.62 5.70 11.38
C ILE A 231 17.71 6.80 11.42
N GLU A 232 18.95 6.45 11.08
CA GLU A 232 20.04 7.43 10.97
C GLU A 232 19.77 8.39 9.81
N LYS A 233 19.69 9.70 10.10
CA LYS A 233 19.59 10.73 9.06
C LYS A 233 20.97 10.95 8.45
N THR A 234 21.17 10.46 7.23
CA THR A 234 22.35 10.79 6.40
C THR A 234 22.00 11.94 5.44
N GLU A 235 22.99 12.75 5.05
CA GLU A 235 22.83 13.98 4.22
C GLU A 235 22.16 13.77 2.84
N ASN A 236 22.03 12.51 2.39
CA ASN A 236 21.35 12.12 1.14
C ASN A 236 20.05 11.32 1.38
N SER A 237 19.47 11.43 2.58
CA SER A 237 18.27 10.66 2.94
C SER A 237 17.07 11.03 2.06
N ALA A 238 16.32 10.02 1.58
CA ALA A 238 15.04 10.22 0.91
C ALA A 238 14.05 11.08 1.73
N GLN A 239 14.23 11.15 3.05
CA GLN A 239 13.46 12.06 3.92
C GLN A 239 13.78 13.55 3.67
N GLN A 240 15.05 13.93 3.46
CA GLN A 240 15.47 15.33 3.27
C GLN A 240 15.08 15.89 1.90
N ILE A 241 15.14 15.06 0.85
CA ILE A 241 14.81 15.47 -0.52
C ILE A 241 13.33 15.90 -0.65
N ILE A 242 12.44 15.30 0.14
CA ILE A 242 11.01 15.63 0.12
C ILE A 242 10.71 16.80 1.05
N GLN A 243 11.37 16.90 2.22
CA GLN A 243 11.23 18.06 3.10
C GLN A 243 11.67 19.36 2.42
N SER A 244 12.73 19.35 1.59
CA SER A 244 13.14 20.53 0.83
C SER A 244 12.18 20.93 -0.30
N SER A 245 11.28 20.04 -0.72
CA SER A 245 10.21 20.35 -1.68
C SER A 245 8.94 20.90 -1.02
N GLU A 246 8.71 20.61 0.26
CA GLU A 246 7.60 21.15 1.06
C GLU A 246 7.98 22.44 1.80
N ASP A 247 9.27 22.66 2.08
CA ASP A 247 9.80 23.90 2.64
C ASP A 247 9.95 24.97 1.55
N THR A 248 8.83 25.38 0.97
CA THR A 248 8.66 26.77 0.54
C THR A 248 7.47 27.37 1.29
N SER A 249 7.81 28.14 2.33
CA SER A 249 6.96 29.11 3.05
C SER A 249 6.13 28.57 4.23
N SER A 250 6.76 28.54 5.41
CA SER A 250 6.07 28.81 6.67
C SER A 250 6.45 30.19 7.21
N SER A 251 5.84 31.24 6.68
CA SER A 251 5.60 32.49 7.42
C SER A 251 4.58 33.39 6.71
N SER A 252 3.29 33.15 6.94
CA SER A 252 2.26 34.21 6.93
C SER A 252 0.92 33.62 7.36
N SER A 253 0.36 34.13 8.46
CA SER A 253 -1.02 33.91 8.86
C SER A 253 -1.96 34.48 7.80
N VAL A 254 -2.54 33.63 6.96
CA VAL A 254 -3.65 34.01 6.09
C VAL A 254 -4.79 33.02 6.29
N THR A 255 -5.91 33.56 6.74
CA THR A 255 -7.21 32.91 6.91
C THR A 255 -7.59 32.12 5.65
N ASN A 256 -7.69 30.79 5.76
CA ASN A 256 -8.18 29.97 4.64
C ASN A 256 -9.68 30.18 4.46
N LYS A 257 -10.02 30.96 3.42
CA LYS A 257 -11.35 30.98 2.80
C LYS A 257 -11.66 29.59 2.25
N LEU A 258 -12.84 29.11 2.58
CA LEU A 258 -13.50 27.92 2.05
C LEU A 258 -13.56 27.99 0.52
N PHE A 259 -12.86 27.11 -0.19
CA PHE A 259 -13.06 26.92 -1.63
C PHE A 259 -14.37 26.18 -1.85
N THR A 260 -15.41 26.94 -2.16
CA THR A 260 -16.66 26.40 -2.70
C THR A 260 -16.42 26.14 -4.17
N VAL A 261 -16.30 24.87 -4.57
CA VAL A 261 -16.34 24.46 -5.97
C VAL A 261 -17.78 24.71 -6.45
N LEU A 262 -17.99 25.87 -7.06
CA LEU A 262 -19.25 26.24 -7.68
C LEU A 262 -19.37 25.43 -8.98
N SER A 263 -20.25 24.43 -8.98
CA SER A 263 -20.71 23.73 -10.19
C SER A 263 -21.24 24.74 -11.20
N ILE A 264 -20.50 25.02 -12.27
CA ILE A 264 -20.98 25.77 -13.44
C ILE A 264 -21.59 24.80 -14.45
N PHE A 265 -22.62 24.06 -14.03
CA PHE A 265 -23.49 23.34 -14.93
C PHE A 265 -24.94 23.73 -14.63
N GLY A 266 -25.53 24.52 -15.52
CA GLY A 266 -26.98 24.70 -15.58
C GLY A 266 -27.47 26.14 -15.61
N ALA A 267 -27.14 26.91 -16.66
CA ALA A 267 -27.94 28.08 -17.06
C ALA A 267 -27.63 28.58 -18.48
N ILE A 268 -27.58 27.71 -19.50
CA ILE A 268 -27.72 28.14 -20.90
C ILE A 268 -28.62 27.14 -21.63
N ALA A 269 -29.93 27.32 -21.47
CA ALA A 269 -30.95 26.84 -22.38
C ALA A 269 -32.29 27.53 -22.05
N PHE A 270 -32.38 28.84 -22.27
CA PHE A 270 -33.65 29.57 -22.22
C PHE A 270 -33.66 30.75 -23.21
N LEU A 271 -33.31 30.50 -24.47
CA LEU A 271 -33.58 31.42 -25.58
C LEU A 271 -33.78 30.66 -26.89
N LEU A 272 -34.76 29.74 -26.96
CA LEU A 272 -35.35 29.30 -28.22
C LEU A 272 -36.81 28.91 -28.00
N GLY A 273 -37.71 29.65 -28.65
CA GLY A 273 -39.17 29.54 -28.57
C GLY A 273 -39.74 30.78 -27.87
N ILE A 274 -40.41 31.72 -28.53
CA ILE A 274 -41.56 31.53 -29.42
C ILE A 274 -41.59 32.65 -30.46
N SER A 275 -41.71 32.31 -31.74
CA SER A 275 -42.44 33.12 -32.73
C SER A 275 -42.97 32.18 -33.80
N TYR A 276 -44.28 31.93 -33.76
CA TYR A 276 -45.14 31.64 -34.91
C TYR A 276 -46.58 31.54 -34.40
N LYS A 277 -47.33 32.66 -34.44
CA LYS A 277 -48.42 32.92 -35.38
C LYS A 277 -48.99 34.31 -35.14
#